data_AF-A0A7C0U984-F1
#
_entry.id   AF-A0A7C0U984-F1
#
_cell.length_a   1.000
_cell.length_b   1.000
_cell.length_c   1.000
_cell.angle_alpha   90.00
_cell.angle_beta   90.00
_cell.angle_gamma   90.00
#
_symmetry.space_group_name_H-M   'P 1'
#
loop_
_entity.id
_entity.type
_entity.pdbx_description
1 polymer ?
#
loop_
_entity_poly.entity_id
_entity_poly.type
_entity_poly.pdbx_seq_one_letter_code
_entity_poly.pdbx_strand_id
1 'polypeptide(L)' 'MVDGMEEVIVGHGGSHLTYSSSLCMVARKSTFQCPRTLMIGADKAARDLDREFVERLRNPEAVIECELCFIQ' A
#
# COMPACT_ATOMS: atom_id res chain seq x y z
N MET A 1 9.00 -3.90 2.10
CA MET A 1 10.27 -4.56 1.69
C MET A 1 10.02 -6.03 1.41
N VAL A 2 10.68 -6.61 0.41
CA VAL A 2 10.74 -8.06 0.14
C VAL A 2 12.16 -8.40 -0.31
N ASP A 3 12.78 -9.42 0.30
CA ASP A 3 14.15 -9.87 0.00
C ASP A 3 15.18 -8.73 -0.13
N GLY A 4 15.10 -7.74 0.78
CA GLY A 4 15.99 -6.57 0.79
C GLY A 4 15.66 -5.47 -0.22
N MET A 5 14.63 -5.63 -1.06
CA MET A 5 14.14 -4.59 -1.96
C MET A 5 12.99 -3.80 -1.33
N GLU A 6 13.06 -2.48 -1.42
CA GLU A 6 12.07 -1.56 -0.87
C GLU A 6 11.25 -0.86 -1.96
N GLU A 7 9.96 -0.71 -1.68
CA GLU A 7 9.06 0.17 -2.42
C GLU A 7 8.43 1.15 -1.44
N VAL A 8 8.51 2.44 -1.78
CA VAL A 8 7.91 3.52 -1.01
C VAL A 8 6.74 4.09 -1.79
N ILE A 9 5.59 4.21 -1.12
CA ILE A 9 4.35 4.79 -1.65
C ILE A 9 3.94 5.94 -0.74
N VAL A 10 3.70 7.11 -1.33
CA VAL A 10 3.33 8.33 -0.61
C VAL A 10 1.94 8.77 -1.01
N GLY A 11 1.18 9.28 -0.05
CA GLY A 11 -0.18 9.79 -0.25
C GLY A 11 -0.69 10.43 1.03
N HIS A 12 -2.01 10.54 1.17
CA HIS A 12 -2.62 11.34 2.21
C HIS A 12 -3.74 10.60 2.94
N GLY A 13 -4.02 11.06 4.16
CA GLY A 13 -5.24 10.70 4.87
C GLY A 13 -6.49 11.30 4.21
N GLY A 14 -7.65 10.97 4.77
CA GLY A 14 -8.94 11.50 4.33
C GLY A 14 -9.88 11.66 5.51
N SER A 15 -10.80 12.63 5.43
CA SER A 15 -11.77 12.94 6.48
C SER A 15 -12.77 11.82 6.79
N HIS A 16 -12.88 10.81 5.91
CA HIS A 16 -13.85 9.71 6.02
C HIS A 16 -13.18 8.33 6.10
N LEU A 17 -11.88 8.26 6.38
CA LEU A 17 -11.19 7.00 6.58
C LEU A 17 -11.60 6.39 7.93
N THR A 18 -12.11 5.16 7.90
CA THR A 18 -12.61 4.46 9.10
C THR A 18 -11.70 3.33 9.58
N TYR A 19 -10.79 2.85 8.73
CA TYR A 19 -9.87 1.73 9.02
C TYR A 19 -10.54 0.48 9.60
N SER A 20 -11.79 0.23 9.23
CA SER A 20 -12.65 -0.73 9.92
C SER A 20 -12.73 -2.11 9.25
N SER A 21 -11.92 -2.38 8.22
CA SER A 21 -11.81 -3.72 7.65
C SER A 21 -10.92 -4.62 8.49
N SER A 22 -11.41 -5.81 8.84
CA SER A 22 -10.64 -6.84 9.54
C SER A 22 -9.79 -7.73 8.62
N LEU A 23 -9.92 -7.58 7.30
CA LEU A 23 -9.30 -8.50 6.33
C LEU A 23 -8.16 -7.86 5.55
N CYS A 24 -8.29 -6.59 5.16
CA CYS A 24 -7.32 -5.98 4.24
C CYS A 24 -7.30 -4.46 4.31
N MET A 25 -6.18 -3.93 3.80
CA MET A 25 -5.91 -2.50 3.63
C MET A 25 -5.65 -2.21 2.16
N VAL A 26 -6.06 -1.02 1.70
CA VAL A 26 -5.95 -0.59 0.29
C VAL A 26 -5.45 0.85 0.23
N ALA A 27 -4.31 1.06 -0.41
CA ALA A 27 -3.85 2.36 -0.88
C ALA A 27 -4.46 2.69 -2.25
N ARG A 28 -4.93 3.92 -2.44
CA ARG A 28 -5.65 4.33 -3.66
C ARG A 28 -5.05 5.58 -4.28
N LYS A 29 -4.93 5.60 -5.61
CA LYS A 29 -4.62 6.84 -6.35
C LYS A 29 -5.80 7.82 -6.37
N SER A 30 -7.04 7.30 -6.34
CA SER A 30 -8.25 8.13 -6.28
C SER A 30 -8.56 8.58 -4.85
N THR A 31 -9.54 9.47 -4.73
CA THR A 31 -10.07 9.98 -3.45
C THR A 31 -11.24 9.14 -2.88
N PHE A 32 -11.57 8.01 -3.52
CA PHE A 32 -12.66 7.14 -3.06
C PHE A 32 -12.29 6.50 -1.71
N GLN A 33 -13.22 6.55 -0.75
CA GLN A 33 -13.01 6.04 0.60
C GLN A 33 -14.04 4.95 0.91
N CYS A 34 -13.55 3.88 1.55
CA CYS A 34 -14.35 2.77 2.03
C CYS A 34 -13.63 2.12 3.23
N PRO A 35 -14.26 1.20 3.97
CA PRO A 35 -13.70 0.59 5.18
C PRO A 35 -12.27 0.02 5.08
N ARG A 36 -11.86 -0.38 3.88
CA ARG A 36 -10.52 -0.94 3.60
C ARG A 36 -9.47 0.12 3.26
N THR A 37 -9.87 1.36 3.06
CA THR A 37 -8.98 2.39 2.51
C THR A 37 -8.05 2.88 3.60
N LEU A 38 -6.75 2.75 3.35
CA LEU A 38 -5.69 3.17 4.26
C LEU A 38 -5.19 4.58 3.95
N MET A 39 -5.09 4.89 2.66
CA MET A 39 -4.63 6.19 2.15
C MET A 39 -5.26 6.46 0.78
N ILE A 40 -5.42 7.74 0.48
CA ILE A 40 -5.91 8.26 -0.81
C ILE A 40 -4.84 9.12 -1.48
N GLY A 41 -5.00 9.38 -2.77
CA GLY A 41 -4.05 10.20 -3.52
C GLY A 41 -2.63 9.60 -3.59
N ALA A 42 -2.51 8.27 -3.54
CA ALA A 42 -1.23 7.59 -3.64
C ALA A 42 -0.52 7.90 -4.97
N ASP A 43 0.79 8.14 -4.91
CA ASP A 43 1.65 8.39 -6.07
C ASP A 43 1.77 7.17 -6.99
N LYS A 44 1.75 5.96 -6.40
CA LYS A 44 1.82 4.67 -7.08
C LYS A 44 0.54 3.84 -6.92
N ALA A 45 0.18 3.12 -7.98
CA ALA A 45 -0.67 1.93 -7.92
C ALA A 45 0.18 0.66 -8.10
N ALA A 46 -0.42 -0.52 -7.92
CA ALA A 46 0.28 -1.81 -8.10
C ALA A 46 1.01 -1.95 -9.45
N ARG A 47 0.48 -1.33 -10.52
CA ARG A 47 1.10 -1.36 -11.86
C ARG A 47 2.39 -0.50 -11.96
N ASP A 48 2.52 0.47 -11.05
CA ASP A 48 3.60 1.46 -11.02
C ASP A 48 4.77 0.98 -10.13
N LEU A 49 4.62 -0.17 -9.44
CA LEU A 49 5.70 -0.82 -8.69
C LEU A 49 6.77 -1.36 -9.64
N ASP A 50 8.00 -1.42 -9.15
CA ASP A 50 9.14 -2.00 -9.86
C ASP A 50 8.87 -3.46 -10.25
N ARG A 51 9.29 -3.83 -11.46
CA ARG A 51 9.00 -5.15 -12.02
C ARG A 51 9.77 -6.26 -11.32
N GLU A 52 10.98 -5.98 -10.85
CA GLU A 52 11.77 -6.92 -10.05
C GLU A 52 11.13 -7.12 -8.67
N PHE A 53 10.59 -6.05 -8.07
CA PHE A 53 9.82 -6.15 -6.82
C PHE A 53 8.61 -7.07 -6.99
N VAL A 54 7.79 -6.84 -8.03
CA VAL A 54 6.61 -7.66 -8.32
C VAL A 54 7.00 -9.11 -8.63
N GLU A 55 8.12 -9.35 -9.30
CA GLU A 55 8.57 -10.71 -9.62
C GLU A 55 8.94 -11.49 -8.35
N ARG A 56 9.62 -10.87 -7.38
CA ARG A 56 9.92 -11.48 -6.07
C ARG A 56 8.64 -11.90 -5.34
N LEU A 57 7.58 -11.10 -5.42
CA LEU A 57 6.28 -11.39 -4.80
C LEU A 57 5.54 -12.58 -5.43
N ARG A 58 5.97 -13.08 -6.60
CA ARG A 58 5.33 -14.27 -7.21
C ARG A 58 5.72 -15.57 -6.52
N ASN A 59 6.78 -15.56 -5.71
CA ASN A 59 7.11 -16.70 -4.87
C ASN A 59 6.01 -16.88 -3.80
N PRO A 60 5.35 -18.04 -3.70
CA PRO A 60 4.30 -18.28 -2.70
C PRO A 60 4.80 -18.17 -1.25
N GLU A 61 6.11 -18.33 -1.01
CA GLU A 61 6.73 -18.20 0.30
C GLU A 61 7.25 -16.77 0.57
N ALA A 62 7.02 -15.82 -0.34
CA ALA A 62 7.46 -14.44 -0.16
C ALA A 62 6.76 -13.78 1.04
N VAL A 63 7.54 -13.11 1.87
CA VAL A 63 7.05 -12.32 2.99
C VAL A 63 7.27 -10.84 2.68
N ILE A 64 6.19 -10.05 2.75
CA ILE A 64 6.27 -8.60 2.62
C ILE A 64 6.27 -8.00 4.01
N GLU A 65 7.33 -7.26 4.33
CA GLU A 65 7.36 -6.41 5.50
C GLU A 65 6.84 -5.03 5.12
N CYS A 66 5.81 -4.56 5.82
CA CYS A 66 5.17 -3.28 5.58
C CYS A 66 5.29 -2.40 6.81
N GLU A 67 5.90 -1.22 6.65
CA GLU A 67 5.91 -0.16 7.66
C GLU A 67 4.94 0.95 7.23
N LEU A 68 4.15 1.45 8.17
CA LEU A 68 3.24 2.57 7.96
C LEU A 68 3.71 3.76 8.79
N CYS A 69 4.31 4.75 8.12
CA CYS A 69 4.77 5.97 8.75
C CYS A 69 3.74 7.08 8.53
N PHE A 70 3.18 7.61 9.61
CA PHE A 70 2.40 8.84 9.58
C PHE A 70 3.33 10.02 9.86
N ILE A 71 3.53 10.87 8.85
CA ILE A 71 4.37 12.07 8.95
C ILE A 71 3.44 13.27 9.17
N GLN A 72 3.71 14.05 10.22
CA GLN A 72 2.95 15.25 10.60
C GLN A 72 3.31 16.46 9.73
#